data_AF-X1T477-F1
#
_entry.id   AF-X1T477-F1
#
_cell.length_a   1.000
_cell.length_b   1.000
_cell.length_c   1.000
_cell.angle_alpha   90.00
_cell.angle_beta   90.00
_cell.angle_gamma   90.00
#
_symmetry.space_group_name_H-M   'P 1'
#
loop_
_entity.id
_entity.type
_entity.pdbx_description
1 polymer ?
#
loop_
_entity_poly.entity_id
_entity_poly.type
_entity_poly.pdbx_seq_one_letter_code
_entity_poly.pdbx_strand_id
1 'polypeptide(L)' 'EASGSAKEMKASITGSGKVYASNFVVDKCEVRISGSGDVEINVKSDLDANITGSGSVSYKGNPSHINSHSSGSGHVRKM' A
#
# COMPACT_ATOMS: atom_id res chain seq x y z
N GLU A 1 -1.94 -12.35 6.99
CA GLU A 1 -2.74 -11.09 7.01
C GLU A 1 -2.42 -10.28 8.27
N ALA A 2 -2.79 -9.00 8.35
CA ALA A 2 -2.65 -8.15 9.54
C ALA A 2 -4.00 -7.51 9.95
N SER A 3 -4.23 -7.31 11.25
CA SER A 3 -5.50 -6.77 11.81
C SER A 3 -5.26 -5.99 13.10
N GLY A 4 -6.00 -4.89 13.33
CA GLY A 4 -5.77 -3.96 14.44
C GLY A 4 -5.57 -2.51 13.98
N SER A 5 -4.87 -1.70 14.78
CA SER A 5 -4.55 -0.31 14.44
C SER A 5 -3.14 0.08 14.85
N ALA A 6 -2.53 0.99 14.07
CA ALA A 6 -1.26 1.61 14.40
C ALA A 6 -1.18 3.03 13.84
N LYS A 7 -0.24 3.83 14.34
CA LYS A 7 0.04 5.16 13.75
C LYS A 7 0.73 5.05 12.39
N GLU A 8 1.64 4.11 12.24
CA GLU A 8 2.47 3.95 11.04
C GLU A 8 2.57 2.47 10.66
N MET A 9 2.50 2.21 9.35
CA MET A 9 2.82 0.91 8.75
C MET A 9 3.78 1.11 7.60
N LYS A 10 4.79 0.23 7.55
CA LYS A 10 5.70 0.11 6.40
C LYS A 10 5.60 -1.29 5.82
N ALA A 11 5.27 -1.39 4.54
CA ALA A 11 5.22 -2.63 3.79
C ALA A 11 6.24 -2.58 2.65
N SER A 12 7.07 -3.62 2.52
CA SER A 12 8.05 -3.73 1.44
C SER A 12 8.01 -5.13 0.83
N ILE A 13 7.86 -5.19 -0.49
CA ILE A 13 7.84 -6.44 -1.26
C ILE A 13 8.96 -6.40 -2.29
N THR A 14 9.78 -7.43 -2.30
CA THR A 14 10.81 -7.65 -3.33
C THR A 14 10.55 -8.98 -4.03
N GLY A 15 10.48 -8.98 -5.36
CA GLY A 15 10.12 -10.14 -6.16
C GLY A 15 8.60 -10.27 -6.32
N SER A 16 8.03 -11.35 -5.77
CA SER A 16 6.59 -11.59 -5.80
C SER A 16 6.03 -11.86 -4.41
N GLY A 17 4.95 -11.17 -4.06
CA GLY A 17 4.37 -11.27 -2.72
C GLY A 17 3.02 -10.58 -2.62
N LYS A 18 2.27 -10.93 -1.57
CA LYS A 18 0.96 -10.35 -1.29
C LYS A 18 0.89 -9.88 0.16
N VAL A 19 0.37 -8.68 0.37
CA VAL A 19 0.14 -8.13 1.71
C VAL A 19 -1.34 -7.83 1.86
N TYR A 20 -1.97 -8.50 2.80
CA TYR A 20 -3.38 -8.31 3.15
C TYR A 20 -3.47 -7.64 4.51
N ALA A 21 -3.67 -6.32 4.50
CA ALA A 21 -3.78 -5.45 5.66
C ALA A 21 -5.00 -4.52 5.57
N SER A 22 -6.02 -4.88 4.79
CA SER A 22 -7.26 -4.12 4.65
C SER A 22 -8.09 -4.05 5.96
N ASN A 23 -7.82 -4.95 6.92
CA ASN A 23 -8.36 -4.93 8.30
C ASN A 23 -7.42 -4.25 9.32
N PHE A 24 -6.28 -3.72 8.88
CA PHE A 24 -5.33 -3.01 9.74
C PHE A 24 -5.38 -1.52 9.43
N VAL A 25 -5.91 -0.74 10.37
CA VAL A 25 -6.16 0.69 10.18
C VAL A 25 -4.95 1.49 10.62
N VAL A 26 -4.39 2.29 9.70
CA VAL A 26 -3.26 3.17 10.03
C VAL A 26 -3.48 4.62 9.65
N ASP A 27 -2.88 5.53 10.41
CA ASP A 27 -2.86 6.95 10.05
C ASP A 27 -1.94 7.18 8.85
N LYS A 28 -0.72 6.63 8.91
CA LYS A 28 0.30 6.74 7.85
C LYS A 28 0.70 5.36 7.34
N CYS A 29 0.78 5.21 6.02
CA CYS A 29 1.27 3.99 5.39
C CYS A 29 2.29 4.29 4.31
N GLU A 30 3.39 3.55 4.34
CA GLU A 30 4.42 3.54 3.30
C GLU A 30 4.48 2.14 2.67
N VAL A 31 4.27 2.07 1.36
CA VAL A 31 4.30 0.83 0.59
C VAL A 31 5.38 0.93 -0.46
N ARG A 32 6.33 -0.02 -0.46
CA ARG A 32 7.32 -0.19 -1.52
C ARG A 32 7.18 -1.55 -2.17
N ILE A 33 6.98 -1.58 -3.48
CA ILE A 33 6.90 -2.81 -4.27
C ILE A 33 7.98 -2.76 -5.35
N SER A 34 8.86 -3.75 -5.35
CA SER A 34 9.86 -3.96 -6.40
C SER A 34 9.66 -5.33 -7.02
N GLY A 35 8.99 -5.37 -8.18
CA GLY A 35 8.60 -6.59 -8.90
C GLY A 35 7.09 -6.66 -9.17
N SER A 36 6.50 -7.80 -8.81
CA SER A 36 5.08 -8.11 -9.02
C SER A 36 4.44 -8.47 -7.69
N GLY A 37 3.86 -7.48 -7.01
CA GLY A 37 3.20 -7.69 -5.71
C GLY A 37 1.85 -7.01 -5.61
N ASP A 38 0.97 -7.59 -4.81
CA ASP A 38 -0.36 -7.05 -4.53
C ASP A 38 -0.45 -6.64 -3.06
N VAL A 39 -0.87 -5.41 -2.81
CA VAL A 39 -0.98 -4.85 -1.46
C VAL A 39 -2.37 -4.31 -1.23
N GLU A 40 -3.04 -4.77 -0.17
CA GLU A 40 -4.29 -4.23 0.34
C GLU A 40 -4.08 -3.60 1.72
N ILE A 41 -4.40 -2.32 1.87
CA ILE A 41 -4.16 -1.56 3.11
C ILE A 41 -5.36 -0.65 3.46
N ASN A 42 -5.45 -0.20 4.70
CA ASN A 42 -6.47 0.75 5.15
C ASN A 42 -5.84 1.98 5.82
N VAL A 43 -5.96 3.14 5.16
CA VAL A 43 -5.26 4.38 5.54
C VAL A 43 -6.24 5.50 5.82
N LYS A 44 -5.99 6.25 6.90
CA LYS A 44 -6.79 7.40 7.32
C LYS A 44 -6.25 8.75 6.88
N SER A 45 -4.93 8.97 6.90
CA SER A 45 -4.37 10.32 6.69
C SER A 45 -3.37 10.38 5.53
N ASP A 46 -2.28 9.61 5.57
CA ASP A 46 -1.20 9.70 4.59
C ASP A 46 -0.89 8.34 3.98
N LEU A 47 -0.92 8.26 2.64
CA LEU A 47 -0.51 7.09 1.88
C LEU A 47 0.67 7.46 0.98
N ASP A 48 1.81 6.80 1.17
CA ASP A 48 2.94 6.82 0.26
C ASP A 48 3.11 5.44 -0.39
N ALA A 49 2.92 5.36 -1.70
CA ALA A 49 2.96 4.12 -2.46
C ALA A 49 3.96 4.24 -3.61
N ASN A 50 5.05 3.49 -3.52
CA ASN A 50 6.11 3.42 -4.52
C ASN A 50 6.15 2.02 -5.15
N ILE A 51 5.87 1.95 -6.45
CA ILE A 51 5.81 0.71 -7.21
C ILE A 51 6.85 0.77 -8.32
N THR A 52 7.71 -0.24 -8.40
CA THR A 52 8.65 -0.45 -9.50
C THR A 52 8.40 -1.83 -10.10
N GLY A 53 7.87 -1.89 -11.32
CA GLY A 53 7.44 -3.13 -11.99
C GLY A 53 5.94 -3.14 -12.29
N SER A 54 5.27 -4.25 -11.95
CA SER A 54 3.88 -4.54 -12.33
C SER A 54 2.97 -4.82 -11.13
N GLY A 55 3.34 -4.30 -9.95
CA GLY A 55 2.56 -4.48 -8.72
C GLY A 55 1.31 -3.60 -8.64
N SER A 56 0.39 -3.96 -7.75
CA SER A 56 -0.85 -3.22 -7.50
C SER A 56 -1.00 -2.87 -6.02
N VAL A 57 -1.43 -1.64 -5.74
CA VAL A 57 -1.76 -1.19 -4.38
C VAL A 57 -3.22 -0.78 -4.34
N SER A 58 -3.99 -1.47 -3.51
CA SER A 58 -5.39 -1.20 -3.22
C SER A 58 -5.50 -0.65 -1.80
N TYR A 59 -6.12 0.51 -1.65
CA TYR A 59 -6.28 1.14 -0.33
C TYR A 59 -7.74 1.42 0.01
N LYS A 60 -8.07 1.27 1.29
CA LYS A 60 -9.34 1.68 1.91
C LYS A 60 -9.14 2.95 2.74
N GLY A 61 -10.24 3.65 3.01
CA GLY A 61 -10.27 4.87 3.81
C GLY A 61 -10.31 6.14 2.96
N ASN A 62 -10.06 7.28 3.60
CA ASN A 62 -10.02 8.61 2.97
C ASN A 62 -8.75 9.36 3.39
N PRO A 63 -7.56 8.88 2.97
CA PRO A 63 -6.33 9.64 3.20
C PRO A 63 -6.46 11.04 2.62
N SER A 64 -6.03 12.02 3.41
CA SER A 64 -5.95 13.43 3.00
C SER A 64 -4.79 13.67 2.03
N HIS A 65 -3.73 12.86 2.15
CA HIS A 65 -2.54 12.93 1.30
C HIS A 65 -2.25 11.56 0.69
N ILE A 66 -2.13 11.53 -0.64
CA ILE A 66 -1.78 10.33 -1.40
C ILE A 66 -0.61 10.67 -2.31
N ASN A 67 0.55 10.07 -2.01
CA ASN A 67 1.71 10.08 -2.88
C ASN A 67 1.81 8.71 -3.55
N SER A 68 1.59 8.65 -4.86
CA SER A 68 1.67 7.42 -5.63
C SER A 68 2.67 7.58 -6.75
N HIS A 69 3.74 6.79 -6.70
CA HIS A 69 4.71 6.69 -7.76
C HIS A 69 4.68 5.27 -8.32
N SER A 70 4.43 5.13 -9.61
CA SER A 70 4.64 3.86 -10.32
C SER A 70 5.62 4.03 -11.48
N SER A 71 6.66 3.21 -11.48
CA SER A 71 7.60 3.03 -12.58
C SER A 71 7.35 1.66 -13.20
N GLY A 72 6.65 1.62 -14.34
CA GLY A 72 6.27 0.40 -15.04
C GLY A 72 4.76 0.32 -15.30
N SER A 73 4.19 -0.87 -15.12
CA SER A 73 2.75 -1.16 -15.33
C SER A 73 1.96 -1.24 -14.03
N GLY A 74 2.57 -0.86 -12.90
CA GLY A 74 1.92 -0.88 -11.60
C GLY A 74 0.90 0.23 -11.40
N HIS A 75 -0.14 -0.04 -10.61
CA HIS A 75 -1.24 0.89 -10.38
C HIS A 75 -1.59 1.01 -8.89
N VAL A 76 -1.97 2.21 -8.47
CA VAL A 76 -2.52 2.49 -7.14
C VAL A 76 -3.99 2.88 -7.31
N ARG A 77 -4.91 2.14 -6.67
CA ARG A 77 -6.35 2.40 -6.74
C ARG A 77 -6.99 2.35 -5.36
N LYS A 78 -8.07 3.11 -5.23
CA LYS A 78 -8.96 3.02 -4.09
C LYS A 78 -9.90 1.83 -4.24
N MET A 79 -10.14 1.10 -3.15
CA MET A 79 -11.14 0.04 -3.06
C MET A 79 -12.56 0.59 -2.88
#